data_AF-A0A834R396-F1
#
_entry.id   AF-A0A834R396-F1
#
_cell.length_a   1.000
_cell.length_b   1.000
_cell.length_c   1.000
_cell.angle_alpha   90.00
_cell.angle_beta   90.00
_cell.angle_gamma   90.00
#
_symmetry.space_group_name_H-M   'P 1'
#
loop_
_entity.id
_entity.type
_entity.pdbx_description
1 polymer ?
#
loop_
_entity_poly.entity_id
_entity_poly.type
_entity_poly.pdbx_seq_one_letter_code
_entity_poly.pdbx_strand_id
1 'polypeptide(L)'
;MLVESYSIIGKISVMESQSKLSDDLNNQRKEIRLHRRRKKKNSSKNLRHRLMIILESKFFHQTLLILIAMELIFLSSEMLIDLLMMNSDQVHQKNFERIENFHRMTKTLQYCSLTIQIMFLIEIIIKMLTYGANFCRKLFEVLDAIIVLISFFLSIIFLRHQWLHFTQAIVLIRIWTVIKIFYGFYEAEYEIENIDELLVSETQIKSQS
;
A
#
# COMPACT_ATOMS: atom_id res chain seq x y z
N MET A 1 -57.62 54.83 -6.79
CA MET A 1 -57.09 54.33 -8.07
C MET A 1 -55.60 54.61 -8.27
N LEU A 2 -55.06 55.83 -8.08
CA LEU A 2 -53.62 56.07 -8.29
C LEU A 2 -52.69 55.44 -7.22
N VAL A 3 -53.11 55.35 -5.96
CA VAL A 3 -52.28 54.83 -4.85
C VAL A 3 -52.00 53.33 -4.96
N GLU A 4 -52.95 52.54 -5.47
CA GLU A 4 -52.76 51.09 -5.69
C GLU A 4 -51.74 50.80 -6.81
N SER A 5 -51.74 51.60 -7.87
CA SER A 5 -50.81 51.44 -8.99
C SER A 5 -49.34 51.63 -8.58
N TYR A 6 -49.04 52.60 -7.70
CA TYR A 6 -47.67 52.80 -7.19
C TYR A 6 -47.23 51.68 -6.24
N SER A 7 -48.15 51.10 -5.46
CA SER A 7 -47.85 49.96 -4.57
C SER A 7 -47.48 48.69 -5.36
N ILE A 8 -48.16 48.46 -6.49
CA ILE A 8 -47.91 47.30 -7.35
C ILE A 8 -46.56 47.43 -8.07
N ILE A 9 -46.24 48.62 -8.59
CA ILE A 9 -44.97 48.87 -9.28
C ILE A 9 -43.76 48.73 -8.32
N GLY A 10 -43.89 49.19 -7.07
CA GLY A 10 -42.86 49.01 -6.05
C GLY A 10 -42.62 47.54 -5.69
N LYS A 11 -43.68 46.72 -5.57
CA LYS A 11 -43.54 45.27 -5.32
C LYS A 11 -42.89 44.52 -6.47
N ILE A 12 -43.20 44.88 -7.71
CA ILE A 12 -42.60 44.27 -8.91
C ILE A 12 -41.10 44.57 -8.96
N SER A 13 -40.70 45.82 -8.71
CA SER A 13 -39.28 46.21 -8.68
C SER A 13 -38.51 45.49 -7.57
N VAL A 14 -39.08 45.35 -6.38
CA VAL A 14 -38.46 44.62 -5.26
C VAL A 14 -38.36 43.12 -5.53
N MET A 15 -39.37 42.49 -6.15
CA MET A 15 -39.30 41.08 -6.54
C MET A 15 -38.24 40.83 -7.62
N GLU A 16 -38.06 41.75 -8.57
CA GLU A 16 -37.03 41.62 -9.61
C GLU A 16 -35.62 41.81 -9.05
N SER A 17 -35.44 42.69 -8.07
CA SER A 17 -34.16 42.81 -7.34
C SER A 17 -33.84 41.57 -6.50
N GLN A 18 -34.85 40.97 -5.86
CA GLN A 18 -34.67 39.73 -5.08
C GLN A 18 -34.36 38.52 -5.98
N SER A 19 -34.98 38.43 -7.16
CA SER A 19 -34.68 37.34 -8.11
C SER A 19 -33.23 37.44 -8.60
N LYS A 20 -32.79 38.62 -9.02
CA LYS A 20 -31.41 38.85 -9.48
C LYS A 20 -30.37 38.55 -8.41
N LEU A 21 -30.62 38.96 -7.16
CA LEU A 21 -29.72 38.66 -6.04
C LEU A 21 -29.65 37.15 -5.74
N SER A 22 -30.77 36.44 -5.86
CA SER A 22 -30.81 34.98 -5.65
C SER A 22 -30.07 34.22 -6.74
N ASP A 23 -30.11 34.71 -7.99
CA ASP A 23 -29.41 34.12 -9.12
C ASP A 23 -27.89 34.31 -9.01
N ASP A 24 -27.43 35.49 -8.57
CA ASP A 24 -26.02 35.77 -8.32
C ASP A 24 -25.44 34.89 -7.20
N LEU A 25 -26.18 34.71 -6.09
CA LEU A 25 -25.78 33.81 -5.01
C LEU A 25 -25.67 32.35 -5.47
N ASN A 26 -26.54 31.91 -6.37
CA ASN A 26 -26.49 30.56 -6.94
C ASN A 26 -25.30 30.38 -7.89
N ASN A 27 -24.96 31.38 -8.70
CA ASN A 27 -23.79 31.34 -9.58
C ASN A 27 -22.48 31.35 -8.78
N GLN A 28 -22.35 32.19 -7.75
CA GLN A 28 -21.18 32.16 -6.87
C GLN A 28 -21.02 30.80 -6.17
N ARG A 29 -22.12 30.20 -5.68
CA ARG A 29 -22.08 28.87 -5.07
C ARG A 29 -21.65 27.78 -6.07
N LYS A 30 -22.06 27.88 -7.34
CA LYS A 30 -21.63 26.96 -8.40
C LYS A 30 -20.14 27.10 -8.70
N GLU A 31 -19.61 28.33 -8.77
CA GLU A 31 -18.18 28.56 -8.99
C GLU A 31 -17.31 28.03 -7.84
N ILE A 32 -17.69 28.28 -6.59
CA ILE A 32 -16.97 27.78 -5.41
C ILE A 32 -16.93 26.24 -5.41
N ARG A 33 -18.02 25.57 -5.81
CA ARG A 33 -18.09 24.11 -5.96
C ARG A 33 -17.19 23.60 -7.09
N LEU A 34 -17.12 24.30 -8.22
CA LEU A 34 -16.26 23.96 -9.35
C LEU A 34 -14.77 24.14 -9.01
N HIS A 35 -14.40 25.21 -8.32
CA HIS A 35 -13.03 25.43 -7.84
C HIS A 35 -12.58 24.36 -6.85
N ARG A 36 -13.43 23.95 -5.90
CA ARG A 36 -13.13 22.82 -4.99
C ARG A 36 -12.95 21.50 -5.75
N ARG A 37 -13.79 21.22 -6.76
CA ARG A 37 -13.65 20.02 -7.61
C ARG A 37 -12.37 20.04 -8.46
N ARG A 38 -11.99 21.18 -9.03
CA ARG A 38 -10.74 21.34 -9.80
C ARG A 38 -9.49 21.17 -8.93
N LYS A 39 -9.47 21.71 -7.71
CA LYS A 39 -8.32 21.58 -6.79
C LYS A 39 -8.08 20.13 -6.36
N LYS A 40 -9.16 19.37 -6.09
CA LYS A 40 -9.08 17.92 -5.79
C LYS A 40 -8.59 17.10 -6.99
N LYS A 41 -8.98 17.47 -8.21
CA LYS A 41 -8.57 16.81 -9.46
C LYS A 41 -7.10 17.06 -9.81
N ASN A 42 -6.57 18.27 -9.60
CA ASN A 42 -5.16 18.59 -9.88
C ASN A 42 -4.17 17.99 -8.86
N SER A 43 -4.55 17.90 -7.59
CA SER A 43 -3.71 17.24 -6.57
C SER A 43 -3.50 15.75 -6.89
N SER A 44 -4.56 15.06 -7.33
CA SER A 44 -4.46 13.67 -7.77
C SER A 44 -3.61 13.49 -9.03
N LYS A 45 -3.63 14.46 -9.97
CA LYS A 45 -2.78 14.42 -11.17
C LYS A 45 -1.29 14.60 -10.84
N ASN A 46 -0.94 15.51 -9.93
CA ASN A 46 0.45 15.76 -9.55
C ASN A 46 1.05 14.59 -8.74
N LEU A 47 0.25 13.91 -7.91
CA LEU A 47 0.67 12.66 -7.26
C LEU A 47 0.86 11.56 -8.29
N ARG A 48 -0.08 11.37 -9.22
CA ARG A 48 0.03 10.37 -10.29
C ARG A 48 1.26 10.57 -11.17
N HIS A 49 1.58 11.80 -11.55
CA HIS A 49 2.74 12.09 -12.40
C HIS A 49 4.08 11.92 -11.66
N ARG A 50 4.15 12.28 -10.37
CA ARG A 50 5.34 12.04 -9.54
C ARG A 50 5.53 10.56 -9.25
N LEU A 51 4.44 9.85 -8.97
CA LEU A 51 4.45 8.42 -8.78
C LEU A 51 4.85 7.70 -10.06
N MET A 52 4.37 8.12 -11.23
CA MET A 52 4.72 7.54 -12.54
C MET A 52 6.22 7.64 -12.87
N ILE A 53 6.85 8.79 -12.58
CA ILE A 53 8.31 8.97 -12.78
C ILE A 53 9.12 8.13 -11.79
N ILE A 54 8.63 8.03 -10.55
CA ILE A 54 9.28 7.15 -9.59
C ILE A 54 9.12 5.72 -10.13
N LEU A 55 7.91 5.28 -10.55
CA LEU A 55 7.43 3.92 -10.93
C LEU A 55 8.11 3.25 -12.13
N GLU A 56 8.65 4.03 -13.06
CA GLU A 56 9.18 3.52 -14.34
C GLU A 56 10.54 2.82 -14.21
N SER A 57 11.06 2.67 -12.99
CA SER A 57 12.44 2.24 -12.79
C SER A 57 12.57 0.81 -12.27
N LYS A 58 13.55 0.06 -12.81
CA LYS A 58 14.03 -1.27 -12.33
C LYS A 58 14.30 -1.31 -10.81
N PHE A 59 14.43 -0.15 -10.18
CA PHE A 59 14.55 0.02 -8.73
C PHE A 59 13.38 -0.59 -7.93
N PHE A 60 12.12 -0.64 -8.40
CA PHE A 60 11.02 -1.14 -7.55
C PHE A 60 11.02 -2.63 -7.29
N HIS A 61 11.33 -3.39 -8.32
CA HIS A 61 11.42 -4.84 -8.22
C HIS A 61 12.57 -5.17 -7.27
N GLN A 62 13.68 -4.43 -7.40
CA GLN A 62 14.83 -4.55 -6.52
C GLN A 62 14.53 -4.11 -5.07
N THR A 63 13.77 -3.03 -4.83
CA THR A 63 13.38 -2.62 -3.47
C THR A 63 12.47 -3.65 -2.81
N LEU A 64 11.49 -4.17 -3.55
CA LEU A 64 10.63 -5.25 -3.05
C LEU A 64 11.44 -6.48 -2.67
N LEU A 65 12.35 -6.91 -3.55
CA LEU A 65 13.20 -8.07 -3.34
C LEU A 65 14.08 -7.92 -2.10
N ILE A 66 14.77 -6.77 -1.97
CA ILE A 66 15.64 -6.48 -0.82
C ILE A 66 14.82 -6.45 0.48
N LEU A 67 13.62 -5.88 0.44
CA LEU A 67 12.77 -5.75 1.62
C LEU A 67 12.22 -7.10 2.08
N ILE A 68 11.83 -7.98 1.14
CA ILE A 68 11.43 -9.36 1.45
C ILE A 68 12.62 -10.17 1.98
N ALA A 69 13.81 -9.99 1.40
CA ALA A 69 15.02 -10.66 1.89
C ALA A 69 15.34 -10.26 3.34
N MET A 70 15.18 -8.97 3.69
CA MET A 70 15.31 -8.52 5.08
C MET A 70 14.25 -9.17 5.99
N GLU A 71 12.99 -9.28 5.57
CA GLU A 71 11.94 -9.94 6.34
C GLU A 71 12.25 -11.42 6.64
N LEU A 72 12.83 -12.15 5.67
CA LEU A 72 13.27 -13.53 5.86
C LEU A 72 14.39 -13.64 6.90
N ILE A 73 15.36 -12.71 6.88
CA ILE A 73 16.45 -12.68 7.85
C ILE A 73 15.91 -12.41 9.26
N PHE A 74 15.04 -11.41 9.42
CA PHE A 74 14.44 -11.13 10.73
C PHE A 74 13.56 -12.27 11.23
N LEU A 75 12.73 -12.87 10.39
CA LEU A 75 11.92 -14.03 10.75
C LEU A 75 12.79 -15.21 11.19
N SER A 76 13.84 -15.52 10.43
CA SER A 76 14.74 -16.62 10.78
C SER A 76 15.43 -16.38 12.13
N SER A 77 15.78 -15.13 12.44
CA SER A 77 16.34 -14.78 13.75
C SER A 77 15.32 -14.95 14.88
N GLU A 78 14.06 -14.58 14.66
CA GLU A 78 12.97 -14.75 15.63
C GLU A 78 12.72 -16.24 15.93
N MET A 79 12.63 -17.05 14.88
CA MET A 79 12.48 -18.50 14.99
C MET A 79 13.67 -19.18 15.69
N LEU A 80 14.89 -18.70 15.42
CA LEU A 80 16.10 -19.24 16.06
C LEU A 80 16.12 -18.94 17.57
N ILE A 81 15.70 -17.74 17.98
CA ILE A 81 15.57 -17.40 19.40
C ILE A 81 14.46 -18.23 20.06
N ASP A 82 13.30 -18.38 19.42
CA ASP A 82 12.21 -19.19 19.95
C ASP A 82 12.62 -20.67 20.12
N LEU A 83 13.40 -21.21 19.17
CA LEU A 83 13.96 -22.57 19.26
C LEU A 83 14.98 -22.69 20.41
N LEU A 84 15.84 -21.69 20.59
CA LEU A 84 16.81 -21.66 21.69
C LEU A 84 16.11 -21.57 23.05
N MET A 85 15.03 -20.79 23.16
CA MET A 85 14.18 -20.73 24.35
C MET A 85 13.58 -22.11 24.65
N MET A 86 12.95 -22.74 23.65
CA MET A 86 12.27 -24.03 23.83
C MET A 86 13.24 -25.16 24.23
N ASN A 87 14.47 -25.16 23.71
CA ASN A 87 15.51 -26.13 24.11
C ASN A 87 16.06 -25.86 25.51
N SER A 88 16.08 -24.60 25.96
CA SER A 88 16.59 -24.21 27.28
C SER A 88 15.65 -24.58 28.43
N ASP A 89 14.34 -24.67 28.17
CA ASP A 89 13.34 -25.09 29.16
C ASP A 89 13.47 -26.57 29.56
N GLN A 90 14.09 -27.41 28.72
CA GLN A 90 14.32 -28.84 29.02
C GLN A 90 15.61 -29.11 29.80
N VAL A 91 16.57 -28.18 29.82
CA VAL A 91 17.91 -28.35 30.42
C VAL A 91 18.11 -27.37 31.58
N HIS A 92 17.57 -27.74 32.74
CA HIS A 92 17.91 -27.23 34.07
C HIS A 92 17.83 -25.70 34.34
N GLN A 93 16.87 -25.37 35.21
CA GLN A 93 16.81 -24.50 36.41
C GLN A 93 18.09 -23.81 36.99
N LYS A 94 19.23 -23.68 36.29
CA LYS A 94 20.51 -23.26 36.90
C LYS A 94 20.94 -21.82 36.65
N ASN A 95 20.23 -21.01 35.84
CA ASN A 95 20.60 -19.61 35.62
C ASN A 95 19.37 -18.69 35.49
N PHE A 96 18.78 -18.31 36.63
CA PHE A 96 17.62 -17.41 36.69
C PHE A 96 17.90 -16.03 36.08
N GLU A 97 19.14 -15.52 36.19
CA GLU A 97 19.54 -14.23 35.60
C GLU A 97 19.64 -14.25 34.06
N ARG A 98 19.97 -15.39 33.44
CA ARG A 98 20.00 -15.49 31.97
C ARG A 98 18.59 -15.41 31.39
N ILE A 99 17.62 -16.05 32.03
CA ILE A 99 16.24 -16.14 31.55
C ILE A 99 15.57 -14.75 31.48
N GLU A 100 15.82 -13.87 32.46
CA GLU A 100 15.25 -12.51 32.45
C GLU A 100 15.82 -11.64 31.32
N ASN A 101 17.11 -11.76 31.03
CA ASN A 101 17.76 -11.04 29.93
C ASN A 101 17.29 -11.53 28.56
N PHE A 102 17.11 -12.84 28.41
CA PHE A 102 16.57 -13.43 27.20
C PHE A 102 15.11 -13.02 26.96
N HIS A 103 14.27 -12.99 28.00
CA HIS A 103 12.88 -12.57 27.85
C HIS A 103 12.75 -11.09 27.42
N ARG A 104 13.65 -10.22 27.90
CA ARG A 104 13.76 -8.83 27.42
C ARG A 104 14.20 -8.76 25.96
N MET A 105 15.24 -9.52 25.58
CA MET A 105 15.73 -9.56 24.20
C MET A 105 14.66 -10.06 23.21
N THR A 106 13.93 -11.13 23.54
CA THR A 106 12.88 -11.68 22.68
C THR A 106 11.77 -10.66 22.45
N LYS A 107 11.30 -9.96 23.49
CA LYS A 107 10.28 -8.90 23.34
C LYS A 107 10.77 -7.78 22.44
N THR A 108 12.00 -7.29 22.64
CA THR A 108 12.55 -6.23 21.79
C THR A 108 12.70 -6.68 20.33
N LEU A 109 13.12 -7.92 20.09
CA LEU A 109 13.25 -8.46 18.75
C LEU A 109 11.89 -8.60 18.05
N GLN A 110 10.86 -9.05 18.77
CA GLN A 110 9.48 -9.15 18.28
C GLN A 110 8.92 -7.77 17.87
N TYR A 111 9.15 -6.73 18.67
CA TYR A 111 8.74 -5.36 18.30
C TYR A 111 9.52 -4.82 17.10
N CYS A 112 10.82 -5.11 16.98
CA CYS A 112 11.61 -4.74 15.81
C CYS A 112 11.12 -5.44 14.53
N SER A 113 10.86 -6.75 14.61
CA SER A 113 10.30 -7.58 13.53
C SER A 113 8.95 -7.00 13.06
N LEU A 114 8.06 -6.65 14.01
CA LEU A 114 6.79 -6.00 13.71
C LEU A 114 6.96 -4.63 13.03
N THR A 115 7.91 -3.83 13.49
CA THR A 115 8.17 -2.49 12.93
C THR A 115 8.60 -2.57 11.47
N ILE A 116 9.47 -3.53 11.15
CA ILE A 116 9.89 -3.81 9.77
C ILE A 116 8.71 -4.30 8.93
N GLN A 117 7.86 -5.17 9.49
CA GLN A 117 6.65 -5.65 8.84
C GLN A 117 5.65 -4.51 8.52
N ILE A 118 5.56 -3.49 9.39
CA ILE A 118 4.77 -2.27 9.14
C ILE A 118 5.37 -1.46 7.99
N MET A 119 6.68 -1.26 7.96
CA MET A 119 7.34 -0.54 6.87
C MET A 119 7.12 -1.24 5.53
N PHE A 120 7.20 -2.58 5.51
CA PHE A 120 6.89 -3.40 4.34
C PHE A 120 5.45 -3.21 3.85
N LEU A 121 4.49 -3.20 4.77
CA LEU A 121 3.09 -2.98 4.44
C LEU A 121 2.85 -1.61 3.80
N ILE A 122 3.43 -0.56 4.37
CA ILE A 122 3.31 0.81 3.85
C ILE A 122 3.87 0.88 2.42
N GLU A 123 5.02 0.26 2.17
CA GLU A 123 5.61 0.22 0.84
C GLU A 123 4.71 -0.51 -0.18
N ILE A 124 4.11 -1.63 0.21
CA ILE A 124 3.14 -2.36 -0.64
C ILE A 124 1.90 -1.50 -0.93
N ILE A 125 1.36 -0.80 0.06
CA ILE A 125 0.19 0.06 -0.12
C ILE A 125 0.51 1.21 -1.09
N ILE A 126 1.68 1.83 -0.95
CA ILE A 126 2.13 2.89 -1.86
C ILE A 126 2.26 2.34 -3.28
N LYS A 127 2.83 1.13 -3.46
CA LYS A 127 2.89 0.45 -4.77
C LYS A 127 1.49 0.22 -5.34
N MET A 128 0.59 -0.36 -4.55
CA MET A 128 -0.78 -0.66 -4.96
C MET A 128 -1.54 0.61 -5.40
N LEU A 129 -1.40 1.72 -4.67
CA LEU A 129 -2.02 3.00 -5.02
C LEU A 129 -1.42 3.62 -6.29
N THR A 130 -0.15 3.35 -6.56
CA THR A 130 0.59 3.87 -7.70
C THR A 130 0.22 3.14 -8.99
N TYR A 131 0.13 1.80 -8.96
CA TYR A 131 -0.34 0.99 -10.09
C TYR A 131 -1.88 1.01 -10.28
N GLY A 132 -2.60 1.58 -9.30
CA GLY A 132 -4.03 1.39 -8.97
C GLY A 132 -5.13 1.75 -9.99
N ALA A 133 -4.93 1.63 -11.30
CA ALA A 133 -6.03 1.65 -12.27
C ALA A 133 -5.86 0.69 -13.46
N ASN A 134 -4.62 0.39 -13.89
CA ASN A 134 -4.34 -0.64 -14.91
C ASN A 134 -4.16 -2.04 -14.28
N PHE A 135 -4.02 -2.11 -12.96
CA PHE A 135 -3.80 -3.35 -12.19
C PHE A 135 -5.05 -4.21 -12.00
N CYS A 136 -6.26 -3.64 -12.12
CA CYS A 136 -7.51 -4.41 -11.99
C CYS A 136 -7.70 -5.44 -13.13
N ARG A 137 -6.80 -5.49 -14.11
CA ARG A 137 -6.72 -6.58 -15.11
C ARG A 137 -5.92 -7.80 -14.62
N LYS A 138 -4.97 -7.65 -13.69
CA LYS A 138 -4.25 -8.77 -13.03
C LYS A 138 -4.82 -8.98 -11.62
N LEU A 139 -5.96 -9.67 -11.53
CA LEU A 139 -6.64 -9.97 -10.26
C LEU A 139 -5.72 -10.66 -9.23
N PHE A 140 -4.74 -11.45 -9.69
CA PHE A 140 -3.81 -12.18 -8.83
C PHE A 140 -2.92 -11.27 -7.98
N GLU A 141 -2.47 -10.13 -8.50
CA GLU A 141 -1.57 -9.23 -7.76
C GLU A 141 -2.31 -8.46 -6.65
N VAL A 142 -3.58 -8.15 -6.87
CA VAL A 142 -4.43 -7.49 -5.85
C VAL A 142 -4.80 -8.47 -4.73
N LEU A 143 -5.14 -9.71 -5.08
CA LEU A 143 -5.44 -10.76 -4.10
C LEU A 143 -4.24 -11.03 -3.19
N ASP A 144 -3.05 -11.07 -3.76
CA ASP A 144 -1.80 -11.23 -3.04
C ASP A 144 -1.53 -10.08 -2.04
N ALA A 145 -1.76 -8.83 -2.44
CA ALA A 145 -1.65 -7.69 -1.52
C ALA A 145 -2.63 -7.79 -0.34
N ILE A 146 -3.85 -8.28 -0.59
CA ILE A 146 -4.85 -8.52 0.45
C ILE A 146 -4.40 -9.64 1.41
N ILE A 147 -3.85 -10.73 0.87
CA ILE A 147 -3.32 -11.83 1.69
C ILE A 147 -2.25 -11.31 2.63
N VAL A 148 -1.26 -10.56 2.13
CA VAL A 148 -0.19 -9.96 2.97
C VAL A 148 -0.75 -9.01 4.03
N LEU A 149 -1.77 -8.20 3.68
CA LEU A 149 -2.42 -7.30 4.63
C LEU A 149 -3.12 -8.06 5.77
N ILE A 150 -3.83 -9.13 5.45
CA ILE A 150 -4.50 -9.99 6.45
C ILE A 150 -3.45 -10.63 7.36
N SER A 151 -2.36 -11.14 6.80
CA SER A 151 -1.23 -11.71 7.54
C SER A 151 -0.67 -10.75 8.58
N PHE A 152 -0.52 -9.48 8.21
CA PHE A 152 -0.04 -8.44 9.09
C PHE A 152 -0.98 -8.18 10.27
N PHE A 153 -2.29 -8.09 10.02
CA PHE A 153 -3.28 -7.94 11.08
C PHE A 153 -3.28 -9.14 12.03
N LEU A 154 -3.15 -10.36 11.49
CA LEU A 154 -2.98 -11.57 12.30
C LEU A 154 -1.72 -11.48 13.17
N SER A 155 -0.59 -11.02 12.64
CA SER A 155 0.64 -10.81 13.40
C SER A 155 0.44 -9.84 14.58
N ILE A 156 -0.26 -8.72 14.39
CA ILE A 156 -0.57 -7.76 15.48
C ILE A 156 -1.45 -8.40 16.54
N ILE A 157 -2.53 -9.08 16.12
CA ILE A 157 -3.50 -9.68 17.04
C ILE A 157 -2.79 -10.69 17.94
N PHE A 158 -1.87 -11.47 17.39
CA PHE A 158 -1.10 -12.48 18.12
C PHE A 158 -0.08 -11.90 19.10
N LEU A 159 0.54 -10.78 18.76
CA LEU A 159 1.46 -10.11 19.69
C LEU A 159 0.77 -9.76 21.01
N ARG A 160 -0.53 -9.46 20.97
CA ARG A 160 -1.33 -9.10 22.15
C ARG A 160 -1.92 -10.30 22.89
N HIS A 161 -2.06 -11.43 22.22
CA HIS A 161 -2.91 -12.53 22.65
C HIS A 161 -2.09 -13.80 22.42
N GLN A 162 -1.49 -14.34 23.49
CA GLN A 162 -0.59 -15.51 23.46
C GLN A 162 -1.30 -16.83 23.10
N TRP A 163 -1.99 -16.89 21.96
CA TRP A 163 -2.62 -18.12 21.49
C TRP A 163 -1.57 -18.99 20.82
N LEU A 164 -0.88 -19.85 21.56
CA LEU A 164 0.17 -20.72 21.01
C LEU A 164 -0.27 -21.55 19.78
N HIS A 165 -1.57 -21.81 19.61
CA HIS A 165 -2.09 -22.67 18.54
C HIS A 165 -2.01 -22.10 17.11
N PHE A 166 -2.08 -20.78 16.90
CA PHE A 166 -2.01 -20.24 15.53
C PHE A 166 -0.65 -19.66 15.15
N THR A 167 0.35 -19.73 16.03
CA THR A 167 1.74 -19.38 15.71
C THR A 167 2.24 -20.17 14.49
N GLN A 168 1.82 -21.44 14.34
CA GLN A 168 2.14 -22.28 13.19
C GLN A 168 1.44 -21.85 11.89
N ALA A 169 0.21 -21.33 11.97
CA ALA A 169 -0.53 -20.86 10.80
C ALA A 169 0.14 -19.63 10.17
N ILE A 170 0.75 -18.77 11.00
CA ILE A 170 1.52 -17.61 10.54
C ILE A 170 2.77 -18.06 9.76
N VAL A 171 3.45 -19.12 10.20
CA VAL A 171 4.60 -19.67 9.45
C VAL A 171 4.18 -20.11 8.05
N LEU A 172 3.04 -20.80 7.91
CA LEU A 172 2.51 -21.21 6.60
C LEU A 172 2.15 -20.01 5.73
N ILE A 173 1.55 -18.99 6.33
CA ILE A 173 1.24 -17.73 5.65
C ILE A 173 2.52 -17.01 5.20
N ARG A 174 3.63 -17.13 5.93
CA ARG A 174 4.92 -16.58 5.50
C ARG A 174 5.57 -17.39 4.37
N ILE A 175 5.23 -18.67 4.17
CA ILE A 175 5.66 -19.41 2.97
C ILE A 175 5.09 -18.77 1.69
N TRP A 176 3.92 -18.12 1.78
CA TRP A 176 3.36 -17.34 0.67
C TRP A 176 4.33 -16.27 0.18
N THR A 177 5.06 -15.60 1.07
CA THR A 177 6.01 -14.55 0.65
C THR A 177 7.16 -15.13 -0.16
N VAL A 178 7.58 -16.37 0.12
CA VAL A 178 8.57 -17.10 -0.70
C VAL A 178 8.01 -17.36 -2.09
N ILE A 179 6.76 -17.79 -2.22
CA ILE A 179 6.09 -18.00 -3.50
C ILE A 179 6.06 -16.71 -4.33
N LYS A 180 5.82 -15.56 -3.68
CA LYS A 180 5.88 -14.25 -4.36
C LYS A 180 7.27 -13.93 -4.93
N ILE A 181 8.34 -14.29 -4.22
CA ILE A 181 9.72 -14.10 -4.71
C ILE A 181 9.91 -14.89 -6.01
N PHE A 182 9.43 -16.14 -6.05
CA PHE A 182 9.51 -16.97 -7.26
C PHE A 182 8.71 -16.37 -8.42
N TYR A 183 7.49 -15.88 -8.18
CA TYR A 183 6.73 -15.20 -9.22
C TYR A 183 7.41 -13.93 -9.72
N GLY A 184 8.02 -13.14 -8.83
CA GLY A 184 8.79 -11.96 -9.21
C GLY A 184 10.03 -12.29 -10.04
N PHE A 185 10.68 -13.42 -9.77
CA PHE A 185 11.82 -13.91 -10.56
C PHE A 185 11.36 -14.39 -11.94
N TYR A 186 10.28 -15.16 -12.00
CA TYR A 186 9.74 -15.68 -13.27
C TYR A 186 9.27 -14.55 -14.21
N GLU A 187 8.57 -13.55 -13.68
CA GLU A 187 8.15 -12.39 -14.49
C GLU A 187 9.37 -11.61 -15.01
N ALA A 188 10.43 -11.46 -14.20
CA ALA A 188 11.65 -10.78 -14.62
C ALA A 188 12.44 -11.55 -15.69
N GLU A 189 12.50 -12.88 -15.58
CA GLU A 189 13.15 -13.73 -16.58
C GLU A 189 12.38 -13.74 -17.90
N TYR A 190 11.04 -13.76 -17.84
CA TYR A 190 10.18 -13.69 -19.01
C TYR A 190 10.27 -12.34 -19.75
N GLU A 191 10.41 -11.22 -19.03
CA GLU A 191 10.65 -9.92 -19.66
C GLU A 191 12.00 -9.84 -20.38
N ILE A 192 13.04 -10.49 -19.85
CA ILE A 192 14.37 -10.51 -20.48
C ILE A 192 14.34 -11.32 -21.78
N GLU A 193 13.72 -12.50 -21.77
CA GLU A 193 13.62 -13.37 -22.94
C GLU A 193 12.85 -12.69 -24.10
N ASN A 194 11.77 -11.99 -23.78
CA ASN A 194 10.95 -11.29 -24.78
C ASN A 194 11.67 -10.06 -25.40
N ILE A 195 12.54 -9.38 -24.62
CA ILE A 195 13.37 -8.28 -25.14
C ILE A 195 14.47 -8.81 -26.05
N ASP A 196 15.11 -9.93 -25.70
CA ASP A 196 16.13 -10.57 -26.54
C ASP A 196 15.54 -11.03 -27.87
N GLU A 197 14.32 -11.60 -27.87
CA GLU A 197 13.63 -12.02 -29.10
C GLU A 197 13.32 -10.83 -30.03
N LEU A 198 12.94 -9.68 -29.47
CA LEU A 198 12.70 -8.44 -30.23
C LEU A 198 14.00 -7.86 -30.81
N LEU A 199 15.10 -7.84 -30.06
CA LEU A 199 16.40 -7.35 -30.54
C LEU A 199 17.00 -8.25 -31.64
N VAL A 200 16.80 -9.56 -31.53
CA VAL A 200 17.16 -10.53 -32.58
C VAL A 200 16.35 -10.27 -33.85
N SER A 201 15.06 -9.95 -33.74
CA SER A 201 14.22 -9.63 -34.90
C SER A 201 14.63 -8.33 -35.63
N GLU A 202 14.99 -7.27 -34.89
CA GLU A 202 15.45 -6.00 -35.50
C GLU A 202 16.81 -6.13 -36.19
N THR A 203 17.71 -6.95 -35.65
CA THR A 203 19.03 -7.18 -36.26
C THR A 203 18.96 -8.01 -37.54
N GLN A 204 18.01 -8.94 -37.64
CA GLN A 204 17.73 -9.69 -38.88
C GLN A 204 17.14 -8.79 -39.97
N ILE A 205 16.30 -7.81 -39.61
CA ILE A 205 15.70 -6.88 -40.58
C ILE A 205 16.77 -5.91 -41.12
N LYS A 206 17.70 -5.44 -40.28
CA LYS A 206 18.80 -4.56 -40.71
C LYS A 206 19.89 -5.25 -41.54
N SER A 207 20.03 -6.57 -41.46
CA SER A 207 21.03 -7.30 -42.26
C SER A 207 20.53 -7.67 -43.66
N GLN A 208 19.21 -7.57 -43.90
CA GLN A 208 18.59 -7.83 -45.20
C GLN A 208 18.30 -6.56 -46.02
N SER A 209 18.53 -5.35 -45.47
CA SER A 209 18.42 -4.06 -46.19
C SER A 209 19.79 -3.50 -46.55
#